data_AF-A0A7Y1XNA9-F1
#
_entry.id   AF-A0A7Y1XNA9-F1
#
_cell.length_a   1.000
_cell.length_b   1.000
_cell.length_c   1.000
_cell.angle_alpha   90.00
_cell.angle_beta   90.00
_cell.angle_gamma   90.00
#
_symmetry.space_group_name_H-M   'P 1'
#
loop_
_entity.id
_entity.type
_entity.pdbx_description
1 polymer ?
#
loop_
_entity_poly.entity_id
_entity_poly.type
_entity_poly.pdbx_seq_one_letter_code
_entity_poly.pdbx_strand_id
1 'polypeptide(L)'
;CQSLGVSAVVSKGWAEGGNGTKDLANAVVDVVENKATQFKPLYDWKSPVVEKIEKIAKEIYGADGVNFDNKAKLNLKRIDRLGFNDFAICMAKTQKSFSDNDKLIGRPTGFTITVREIEIAAGAQFLIPILGKMMRMPGLPGNPASENMTIDSNGKISGLS
;
A
#
# COMPACT_ATOMS: atom_id res chain seq x y z
N CYS A 1 9.01 -7.50 -19.39
CA CYS A 1 8.49 -6.13 -19.62
C CYS A 1 8.07 -5.93 -21.07
N GLN A 2 8.96 -6.15 -22.05
CA GLN A 2 8.63 -5.99 -23.47
C GLN A 2 7.43 -6.82 -23.94
N SER A 3 7.29 -8.09 -23.51
CA SER A 3 6.12 -8.92 -23.83
C SER A 3 4.79 -8.41 -23.29
N LEU A 4 4.82 -7.48 -22.33
CA LEU A 4 3.64 -6.81 -21.77
C LEU A 4 3.47 -5.39 -22.34
N GLY A 5 4.28 -4.98 -23.33
CA GLY A 5 4.26 -3.63 -23.89
C GLY A 5 4.82 -2.55 -22.96
N VAL A 6 5.56 -2.92 -21.92
CA VAL A 6 6.11 -2.00 -20.91
C VAL A 6 7.61 -1.84 -21.08
N SER A 7 8.09 -0.60 -21.10
CA SER A 7 9.52 -0.25 -21.12
C SER A 7 10.16 -0.56 -19.76
N ALA A 8 11.35 -1.14 -19.76
CA ALA A 8 12.16 -1.34 -18.56
C ALA A 8 13.52 -0.68 -18.79
N VAL A 9 13.87 0.26 -17.91
CA VAL A 9 15.10 1.06 -18.01
C VAL A 9 15.91 0.88 -16.74
N VAL A 10 17.22 0.64 -16.88
CA VAL A 10 18.14 0.53 -15.75
C VAL A 10 18.39 1.94 -15.19
N SER A 11 18.18 2.12 -13.89
CA SER A 11 18.49 3.36 -13.18
C SER A 11 19.77 3.20 -12.37
N LYS A 12 20.73 4.10 -12.56
CA LYS A 12 21.99 4.18 -11.80
C LYS A 12 22.01 5.40 -10.87
N GLY A 13 20.84 5.95 -10.53
CA GLY A 13 20.72 7.20 -9.78
C GLY A 13 21.40 7.19 -8.41
N TRP A 14 21.53 6.02 -7.77
CA TRP A 14 22.26 5.90 -6.50
C TRP A 14 23.76 6.19 -6.66
N ALA A 15 24.39 5.73 -7.75
CA ALA A 15 25.83 5.89 -7.97
C ALA A 15 26.18 7.18 -8.75
N GLU A 16 25.31 7.60 -9.67
CA GLU A 16 25.61 8.66 -10.65
C GLU A 16 24.69 9.89 -10.51
N GLY A 17 23.87 9.93 -9.46
CA GLY A 17 22.90 11.01 -9.24
C GLY A 17 21.94 11.19 -10.42
N GLY A 18 21.61 12.43 -10.76
CA GLY A 18 20.69 12.74 -11.86
C GLY A 18 21.19 12.30 -13.25
N ASN A 19 22.50 12.15 -13.45
CA ASN A 19 23.01 11.65 -14.73
C ASN A 19 22.62 10.18 -14.96
N GLY A 20 22.63 9.37 -13.90
CA GLY A 20 22.26 7.95 -13.95
C GLY A 20 20.77 7.67 -14.11
N THR A 21 19.92 8.70 -14.20
CA THR A 21 18.46 8.58 -14.35
C THR A 21 17.92 9.20 -15.63
N LYS A 22 18.78 9.75 -16.51
CA LYS A 22 18.35 10.41 -17.76
C LYS A 22 17.52 9.50 -18.66
N ASP A 23 17.94 8.25 -18.82
CA ASP A 23 17.20 7.29 -19.67
C ASP A 23 15.82 6.98 -19.09
N LEU A 24 15.73 6.86 -17.75
CA LEU A 24 14.44 6.68 -17.07
C LEU A 24 13.55 7.91 -17.25
N ALA A 25 14.12 9.12 -17.12
CA ALA A 25 13.39 10.36 -17.31
C ALA A 25 12.83 10.47 -18.75
N ASN A 26 13.66 10.20 -19.77
CA ASN A 26 13.24 10.18 -21.16
C ASN A 26 12.12 9.16 -21.42
N ALA A 27 12.22 7.96 -20.83
CA ALA A 27 11.17 6.95 -20.95
C ALA A 27 9.84 7.38 -20.29
N VAL A 28 9.90 8.13 -19.18
CA VAL A 28 8.69 8.71 -18.55
C VAL A 28 8.09 9.80 -19.42
N VAL A 29 8.90 10.70 -19.98
CA VAL A 29 8.45 11.74 -20.92
C VAL A 29 7.74 11.10 -22.12
N ASP A 30 8.34 10.07 -22.73
CA ASP A 30 7.73 9.34 -23.84
C ASP A 30 6.36 8.74 -23.48
N VAL A 31 6.21 8.16 -22.28
CA VAL A 31 4.90 7.65 -21.81
C VAL A 31 3.88 8.78 -21.69
N VAL A 32 4.28 9.94 -21.16
CA VAL A 32 3.38 11.08 -20.95
C VAL A 32 2.96 11.71 -22.28
N GLU A 33 3.91 11.88 -23.21
CA GLU A 33 3.66 12.57 -24.50
C GLU A 33 2.99 11.66 -25.53
N ASN A 34 3.37 10.38 -25.58
CA ASN A 34 3.01 9.50 -26.70
C ASN A 34 2.05 8.36 -26.33
N LYS A 35 1.79 8.10 -25.04
CA LYS A 35 0.88 7.02 -24.64
C LYS A 35 -0.40 7.60 -24.02
N ALA A 36 -1.51 7.45 -24.75
CA ALA A 36 -2.82 7.77 -24.21
C ALA A 36 -3.11 6.87 -23.00
N THR A 37 -3.40 7.48 -21.85
CA THR A 37 -3.86 6.76 -20.66
C THR A 37 -5.30 7.17 -20.36
N GLN A 38 -6.18 6.17 -20.25
CA GLN A 38 -7.51 6.38 -19.68
C GLN A 38 -7.49 5.92 -18.24
N PHE A 39 -7.25 6.87 -17.33
CA PHE A 39 -7.41 6.60 -15.91
C PHE A 39 -8.88 6.38 -15.59
N LYS A 40 -9.17 5.28 -14.90
CA LYS A 40 -10.44 5.05 -14.22
C LYS A 40 -10.18 4.55 -12.82
N PRO A 41 -10.95 4.99 -11.81
CA PRO A 41 -10.93 4.36 -10.49
C PRO A 41 -11.24 2.86 -10.58
N LEU A 42 -10.67 2.07 -9.68
CA LEU A 42 -10.88 0.61 -9.64
C LEU A 42 -12.34 0.25 -9.39
N TYR A 43 -13.01 0.99 -8.51
CA TYR A 43 -14.40 0.80 -8.12
C TYR A 43 -15.15 2.14 -8.12
N ASP A 44 -16.48 2.07 -8.22
CA ASP A 44 -17.33 3.22 -7.98
C ASP A 44 -17.39 3.51 -6.46
N TRP A 45 -17.19 4.77 -6.09
CA TRP A 45 -17.21 5.19 -4.70
C TRP A 45 -18.58 5.03 -4.05
N LYS A 46 -19.65 4.85 -4.84
CA LYS A 46 -21.00 4.55 -4.36
C LYS A 46 -21.29 3.04 -4.23
N SER A 47 -20.38 2.17 -4.66
CA SER A 47 -20.55 0.72 -4.49
C SER A 47 -20.63 0.35 -2.99
N PRO A 48 -21.33 -0.74 -2.64
CA PRO A 48 -21.30 -1.28 -1.29
C PRO A 48 -19.87 -1.50 -0.78
N VAL A 49 -19.63 -1.20 0.50
CA VAL A 49 -18.30 -1.29 1.14
C VAL A 49 -17.66 -2.67 0.94
N VAL A 50 -18.45 -3.74 1.05
CA VAL A 50 -17.99 -5.11 0.83
C VAL A 50 -17.48 -5.31 -0.61
N GLU A 51 -18.21 -4.80 -1.60
CA GLU A 51 -17.83 -4.91 -3.02
C GLU A 51 -16.55 -4.13 -3.30
N LYS A 52 -16.36 -2.94 -2.70
CA LYS A 52 -15.12 -2.18 -2.83
C LYS A 52 -13.92 -2.99 -2.33
N ILE A 53 -14.04 -3.62 -1.16
CA ILE A 53 -13.01 -4.46 -0.55
C ILE A 53 -12.72 -5.68 -1.43
N GLU A 54 -13.77 -6.37 -1.88
CA GLU A 54 -13.63 -7.53 -2.77
C GLU A 54 -12.96 -7.18 -4.10
N LYS A 55 -13.28 -6.02 -4.68
CA LYS A 55 -12.73 -5.61 -5.96
C LYS A 55 -11.23 -5.33 -5.85
N ILE A 56 -10.78 -4.70 -4.77
CA ILE A 56 -9.35 -4.55 -4.48
C ILE A 56 -8.69 -5.93 -4.34
N ALA A 57 -9.31 -6.84 -3.58
CA ALA A 57 -8.75 -8.17 -3.33
C ALA A 57 -8.60 -9.00 -4.61
N LYS A 58 -9.62 -9.02 -5.46
CA LYS A 58 -9.64 -9.83 -6.68
C LYS A 58 -8.78 -9.22 -7.79
N GLU A 59 -8.93 -7.92 -8.07
CA GLU A 59 -8.27 -7.30 -9.24
C GLU A 59 -6.82 -6.88 -8.98
N ILE A 60 -6.51 -6.40 -7.76
CA ILE A 60 -5.15 -5.93 -7.44
C ILE A 60 -4.31 -7.04 -6.81
N TYR A 61 -4.89 -7.82 -5.89
CA TYR A 61 -4.12 -8.86 -5.20
C TYR A 61 -4.18 -10.22 -5.91
N GLY A 62 -5.22 -10.48 -6.70
CA GLY A 62 -5.43 -11.80 -7.30
C GLY A 62 -5.94 -12.83 -6.29
N ALA A 63 -6.64 -12.39 -5.25
CA ALA A 63 -7.31 -13.27 -4.29
C ALA A 63 -8.60 -13.86 -4.91
N ASP A 64 -8.96 -15.08 -4.51
CA ASP A 64 -10.21 -15.72 -4.94
C ASP A 64 -11.44 -15.11 -4.24
N GLY A 65 -11.23 -14.53 -3.05
CA GLY A 65 -12.30 -13.96 -2.24
C GLY A 65 -11.84 -13.30 -0.95
N VAL A 66 -12.83 -12.80 -0.20
CA VAL A 66 -12.64 -12.09 1.06
C VAL A 66 -13.53 -12.69 2.13
N ASN A 67 -12.93 -13.07 3.25
CA ASN A 67 -13.63 -13.47 4.46
C ASN A 67 -13.71 -12.30 5.44
N PHE A 68 -14.78 -12.26 6.23
CA PHE A 68 -14.98 -11.24 7.26
C PHE A 68 -15.22 -11.90 8.61
N ASP A 69 -14.39 -11.56 9.59
CA ASP A 69 -14.59 -11.97 10.97
C ASP A 69 -15.81 -11.28 11.59
N ASN A 70 -16.28 -11.82 12.72
CA ASN A 70 -17.45 -11.29 13.43
C ASN A 70 -17.30 -9.79 13.79
N LYS A 71 -16.09 -9.36 14.18
CA LYS A 71 -15.83 -7.94 14.49
C LYS A 71 -15.94 -7.06 13.24
N ALA A 72 -15.35 -7.47 12.12
CA ALA A 72 -15.52 -6.78 10.84
C ALA A 72 -16.99 -6.69 10.41
N LYS A 73 -17.78 -7.77 10.54
CA LYS A 73 -19.22 -7.75 10.25
C LYS A 73 -19.98 -6.74 11.12
N LEU A 74 -19.64 -6.63 12.41
CA LEU A 74 -20.20 -5.59 13.29
C LEU A 74 -19.77 -4.18 12.86
N ASN A 75 -18.52 -4.01 12.43
CA ASN A 75 -18.04 -2.73 11.91
C ASN A 75 -18.78 -2.31 10.64
N LEU A 76 -19.03 -3.24 9.69
CA LEU A 76 -19.81 -2.98 8.49
C LEU A 76 -21.23 -2.47 8.82
N LYS A 77 -21.92 -3.12 9.77
CA LYS A 77 -23.24 -2.64 10.25
C LYS A 77 -23.16 -1.24 10.86
N ARG A 78 -22.07 -0.92 11.56
CA ARG A 78 -21.86 0.41 12.14
C ARG A 78 -21.59 1.46 11.06
N ILE A 79 -20.79 1.13 10.06
CA ILE A 79 -20.50 1.99 8.90
C ILE A 79 -21.79 2.37 8.18
N ASP A 80 -22.65 1.37 7.94
CA ASP A 80 -23.94 1.57 7.29
C ASP A 80 -24.86 2.49 8.12
N ARG A 81 -25.01 2.19 9.42
CA ARG A 81 -25.81 3.02 10.34
C ARG A 81 -25.35 4.47 10.42
N LEU A 82 -24.04 4.71 10.30
CA LEU A 82 -23.45 6.05 10.37
C LEU A 82 -23.44 6.78 9.02
N GLY A 83 -23.87 6.13 7.94
CA GLY A 83 -23.91 6.72 6.60
C GLY A 83 -22.53 6.87 5.94
N PHE A 84 -21.54 6.06 6.34
CA PHE A 84 -20.17 6.13 5.81
C PHE A 84 -19.91 5.16 4.64
N ASN A 85 -20.98 4.74 3.94
CA ASN A 85 -20.89 3.76 2.86
C ASN A 85 -20.09 4.27 1.65
N ASP A 86 -20.07 5.58 1.41
CA ASP A 86 -19.42 6.20 0.26
C ASP A 86 -17.91 6.45 0.49
N PHE A 87 -17.39 6.16 1.69
CA PHE A 87 -15.98 6.34 1.99
C PHE A 87 -15.09 5.40 1.14
N ALA A 88 -13.88 5.86 0.85
CA ALA A 88 -12.87 5.07 0.15
C ALA A 88 -12.31 3.94 1.05
N ILE A 89 -11.65 2.94 0.46
CA ILE A 89 -11.07 1.82 1.19
C ILE A 89 -9.53 1.95 1.21
N CYS A 90 -8.95 1.91 2.41
CA CYS A 90 -7.52 1.82 2.63
C CYS A 90 -7.17 0.49 3.28
N MET A 91 -6.70 -0.48 2.49
CA MET A 91 -6.42 -1.84 2.97
C MET A 91 -5.18 -1.89 3.87
N ALA A 92 -5.35 -2.39 5.09
CA ALA A 92 -4.28 -2.58 6.05
C ALA A 92 -3.82 -4.06 6.06
N LYS A 93 -2.70 -4.35 5.36
CA LYS A 93 -2.13 -5.69 5.23
C LYS A 93 -0.60 -5.66 5.18
N THR A 94 0.02 -6.84 5.27
CA THR A 94 1.47 -6.98 5.04
C THR A 94 1.87 -6.48 3.65
N GLN A 95 2.93 -5.70 3.56
CA GLN A 95 3.49 -5.19 2.31
C GLN A 95 4.37 -6.21 1.57
N LYS A 96 4.68 -7.36 2.20
CA LYS A 96 5.62 -8.35 1.68
C LYS A 96 4.99 -9.36 0.70
N SER A 97 3.67 -9.39 0.61
CA SER A 97 2.91 -10.34 -0.22
C SER A 97 1.69 -9.66 -0.84
N PHE A 98 1.15 -10.18 -1.94
CA PHE A 98 -0.19 -9.85 -2.39
C PHE A 98 -1.27 -10.39 -1.45
N SER A 99 -1.02 -11.54 -0.81
CA SER A 99 -1.90 -12.14 0.20
C SER A 99 -1.77 -11.44 1.56
N ASP A 100 -2.58 -11.82 2.55
CA ASP A 100 -2.41 -11.41 3.95
C ASP A 100 -1.34 -12.23 4.71
N ASN A 101 -0.67 -13.17 4.04
CA ASN A 101 0.44 -13.97 4.56
C ASN A 101 1.79 -13.50 3.99
N ASP A 102 2.67 -13.00 4.86
CA ASP A 102 3.94 -12.38 4.48
C ASP A 102 4.99 -13.36 3.94
N LYS A 103 4.76 -14.67 4.09
CA LYS A 103 5.63 -15.73 3.56
C LYS A 103 5.36 -16.06 2.09
N LEU A 104 4.21 -15.67 1.55
CA LEU A 104 3.85 -15.95 0.17
C LEU A 104 4.43 -14.88 -0.77
N ILE A 105 5.58 -15.15 -1.38
CA ILE A 105 6.31 -14.23 -2.26
C ILE A 105 5.94 -14.41 -3.74
N GLY A 106 6.30 -13.43 -4.57
CA GLY A 106 6.03 -13.46 -6.02
C GLY A 106 4.57 -13.17 -6.33
N ARG A 107 3.93 -14.01 -7.16
CA ARG A 107 2.51 -13.91 -7.53
C ARG A 107 1.73 -15.14 -7.03
N PRO A 108 1.32 -15.17 -5.75
CA PRO A 108 0.52 -16.27 -5.22
C PRO A 108 -0.84 -16.35 -5.92
N THR A 109 -1.44 -17.53 -5.92
CA THR A 109 -2.78 -17.81 -6.47
C THR A 109 -3.52 -18.77 -5.53
N GLY A 110 -4.84 -18.89 -5.65
CA GLY A 110 -5.59 -19.86 -4.85
C GLY A 110 -5.75 -19.45 -3.38
N PHE A 111 -5.72 -18.14 -3.09
CA PHE A 111 -5.75 -17.63 -1.71
C PHE A 111 -6.95 -16.70 -1.49
N THR A 112 -7.47 -16.70 -0.28
CA THR A 112 -8.46 -15.74 0.22
C THR A 112 -7.82 -14.85 1.27
N ILE A 113 -8.26 -13.60 1.36
CA ILE A 113 -7.86 -12.71 2.47
C ILE A 113 -8.93 -12.69 3.55
N THR A 114 -8.56 -12.36 4.79
CA THR A 114 -9.50 -12.26 5.91
C THR A 114 -9.46 -10.87 6.54
N VAL A 115 -10.57 -10.13 6.50
CA VAL A 115 -10.75 -8.84 7.19
C VAL A 115 -11.17 -9.12 8.63
N ARG A 116 -10.31 -8.78 9.58
CA ARG A 116 -10.51 -9.04 11.01
C ARG A 116 -11.38 -7.97 11.67
N GLU A 117 -11.14 -6.73 11.31
CA GLU A 117 -11.89 -5.55 11.77
C GLU A 117 -11.80 -4.43 10.75
N ILE A 118 -12.65 -3.41 10.90
CA ILE A 118 -12.64 -2.22 10.05
C ILE A 118 -12.65 -0.98 10.95
N GLU A 119 -11.64 -0.14 10.80
CA GLU A 119 -11.60 1.17 11.44
C GLU A 119 -12.15 2.27 10.52
N ILE A 120 -12.61 3.36 11.12
CA ILE A 120 -13.24 4.48 10.42
C ILE A 120 -12.38 5.72 10.62
N ALA A 121 -11.78 6.23 9.55
CA ALA A 121 -11.06 7.50 9.56
C ALA A 121 -11.98 8.62 9.04
N ALA A 122 -12.95 9.04 9.86
CA ALA A 122 -14.03 9.93 9.42
C ALA A 122 -13.56 11.27 8.87
N GLY A 123 -12.55 11.90 9.49
CA GLY A 123 -12.00 13.17 9.01
C GLY A 123 -11.34 13.06 7.63
N ALA A 124 -10.72 11.90 7.32
CA ALA A 124 -10.06 11.65 6.05
C ALA A 124 -10.95 10.92 5.02
N GLN A 125 -12.18 10.55 5.40
CA GLN A 125 -13.19 9.90 4.56
C GLN A 125 -12.78 8.56 3.94
N PHE A 126 -12.11 7.71 4.72
CA PHE A 126 -11.86 6.32 4.32
C PHE A 126 -12.07 5.31 5.46
N LEU A 127 -12.32 4.07 5.06
CA LEU A 127 -12.46 2.90 5.92
C LEU A 127 -11.17 2.07 5.83
N ILE A 128 -10.77 1.47 6.94
CA ILE A 128 -9.50 0.73 7.05
C ILE A 128 -9.80 -0.73 7.40
N PRO A 129 -10.01 -1.61 6.40
CA PRO A 129 -10.06 -3.05 6.63
C PRO A 129 -8.69 -3.57 7.06
N ILE A 130 -8.61 -4.17 8.24
CA ILE A 130 -7.37 -4.68 8.84
C ILE A 130 -7.34 -6.20 8.69
N LEU A 131 -6.37 -6.70 7.93
CA LEU A 131 -6.24 -8.13 7.60
C LEU A 131 -5.26 -8.85 8.53
N GLY A 132 -4.21 -8.14 8.97
CA GLY A 132 -3.14 -8.69 9.81
C GLY A 132 -2.94 -7.91 11.11
N LYS A 133 -2.02 -8.39 11.96
CA LYS A 133 -1.51 -7.58 13.07
C LYS A 133 -0.54 -6.54 12.48
N MET A 134 -0.88 -5.26 12.57
CA MET A 134 0.01 -4.18 12.16
C MET A 134 0.62 -3.48 13.37
N MET A 135 1.92 -3.19 13.29
CA MET A 135 2.61 -2.35 14.26
C MET A 135 2.24 -0.89 14.02
N ARG A 136 1.51 -0.28 14.95
CA ARG A 136 1.21 1.16 14.93
C ARG A 136 2.22 2.00 15.70
N MET A 137 2.97 1.35 16.59
CA MET A 137 3.95 1.97 17.45
C MET A 137 5.19 1.07 17.43
N PRO A 138 6.16 1.32 16.53
CA PRO A 138 7.41 0.58 16.51
C PRO A 138 8.18 0.85 17.80
N GLY A 139 8.76 -0.19 18.38
CA GLY A 139 9.68 -0.07 19.51
C GLY A 139 11.11 0.25 19.05
N LEU A 140 11.97 0.62 20.00
CA LEU A 140 13.40 0.74 19.76
C LEU A 140 14.04 -0.67 19.62
N PRO A 141 15.10 -0.81 18.82
CA PRO A 141 15.89 -2.04 18.78
C PRO A 141 16.69 -2.21 20.08
N GLY A 142 17.28 -3.40 20.28
CA GLY A 142 18.07 -3.71 21.48
C GLY A 142 19.25 -2.76 21.72
N ASN A 143 19.88 -2.24 20.66
CA ASN A 143 20.86 -1.16 20.71
C ASN A 143 20.32 0.05 19.91
N PRO A 144 19.68 1.03 20.56
CA PRO A 144 19.12 2.20 19.90
C PRO A 144 20.21 3.07 19.26
N ALA A 145 19.94 3.60 18.06
CA ALA A 145 20.87 4.52 17.40
C ALA A 145 21.17 5.77 18.24
N SER A 146 20.24 6.18 19.12
CA SER A 146 20.38 7.32 20.02
C SER A 146 21.59 7.24 20.95
N GLU A 147 22.07 6.03 21.29
CA GLU A 147 23.26 5.86 22.14
C GLU A 147 24.55 6.37 21.46
N ASN A 148 24.56 6.43 20.13
CA ASN A 148 25.71 6.86 19.33
C ASN A 148 25.51 8.22 18.66
N MET A 149 24.38 8.90 18.93
CA MET A 149 24.11 10.24 18.39
C MET A 149 24.79 11.30 19.24
N THR A 150 25.55 12.19 18.61
CA THR A 150 26.29 13.26 19.30
C THR A 150 26.40 14.52 18.42
N ILE A 151 26.66 15.67 19.06
CA ILE A 151 26.94 16.94 18.41
C ILE A 151 28.26 17.51 18.96
N ASP A 152 29.21 17.83 18.08
CA ASP A 152 30.47 18.43 18.50
C ASP A 152 30.34 19.94 18.78
N SER A 153 31.40 20.57 19.27
CA SER A 153 31.43 22.01 19.59
C SER A 153 31.23 22.93 18.38
N ASN A 154 31.39 22.40 17.15
CA ASN A 154 31.16 23.13 15.90
C ASN A 154 29.73 22.92 15.37
N GLY A 155 28.89 22.19 16.11
CA GLY A 155 27.53 21.87 15.70
C GLY A 155 27.44 20.70 14.71
N LYS A 156 28.51 19.92 14.50
CA LYS A 156 28.48 18.75 13.61
C LYS A 156 27.83 17.57 14.32
N ILE A 157 26.74 17.06 13.75
CA ILE A 157 26.01 15.90 14.24
C ILE A 157 26.62 14.61 13.66
N SER A 158 26.78 13.58 14.49
CA SER A 158 27.23 12.23 14.11
C SER A 158 26.22 11.17 14.57
N GLY A 159 26.13 10.05 13.84
CA GLY A 159 25.26 8.90 14.20
C GLY A 159 23.79 9.01 13.76
N LEU A 160 23.42 10.05 13.01
CA LEU A 160 22.05 10.28 12.54
C LEU A 160 21.73 9.62 11.18
N SER A 161 22.74 9.49 10.31
CA SER A 161 22.66 8.92 8.96
C SER A 161 24.04 8.59 8.41
#